data_AF-A0A091RBH7-F1
#
_entry.id   AF-A0A091RBH7-F1
#
_cell.length_a   1.000
_cell.length_b   1.000
_cell.length_c   1.000
_cell.angle_alpha   90.00
_cell.angle_beta   90.00
_cell.angle_gamma   90.00
#
_symmetry.space_group_name_H-M   'P 1'
#
loop_
_entity.id
_entity.type
_entity.pdbx_description
1 polymer ?
#
loop_
_entity_poly.entity_id
_entity_poly.type
_entity_poly.pdbx_seq_one_letter_code
_entity_poly.pdbx_strand_id
1 'polypeptide(L)'
;RLQEVRLEVLKKLLQRRVENQNELDPKRLDDHWQSYQKAKEEKIKKIQHDCTLMLRKLIAKRKNVMGKLERRDIIKEYTDFESQTYAPLSRIGYFPDNNSERYVVKSAYLNTFAGLCELEASLPDSVTQLKIKAPKPKYTTTKTGFVKRSARLEVVLAQVHQALLERKNKVKEPKKPLRFLEKIEKPVPRPPTPILENPSIEEEETELAVICLQRLLRGRAIQNMMFEEKEKRLELIRELRTTHALHEDGQLLLKAEEQMTLALQQQHDLQMHKLSLMEKHLAREEGRALANMLDFLSKELLRLQEEQKIHAFVMLAERQRRMREAEESGRRQVEERRRQKEDEIFKEAREGGWWDLQQRTIDSYLEDIILSSLENTAEEQAREEVQRMAVEINDIAYEMESRRTRLQSEEIVAELVYDFLIPEADKMSVREKVRQSQGKHIYAAHQIIHGAIE
;
A
#
# COMPACT_ATOMS: atom_id res chain seq x y z
N ARG A 1 -0.22 77.52 8.34
CA ARG A 1 -0.85 77.01 9.59
C ARG A 1 -2.21 76.35 9.36
N LEU A 2 -3.30 77.07 9.05
CA LEU A 2 -4.65 76.44 8.94
C LEU A 2 -4.78 75.47 7.75
N GLN A 3 -4.13 75.79 6.62
CA GLN A 3 -4.06 74.89 5.45
C GLN A 3 -3.19 73.65 5.69
N GLU A 4 -2.10 73.77 6.45
CA GLU A 4 -1.23 72.65 6.84
C GLU A 4 -1.99 71.66 7.72
N VAL A 5 -2.72 72.16 8.72
CA VAL A 5 -3.59 71.33 9.58
C VAL A 5 -4.65 70.60 8.76
N ARG A 6 -5.28 71.28 7.77
CA ARG A 6 -6.24 70.63 6.86
C ARG A 6 -5.58 69.54 6.01
N LEU A 7 -4.38 69.76 5.50
CA LEU A 7 -3.62 68.77 4.74
C LEU A 7 -3.22 67.57 5.59
N GLU A 8 -2.80 67.78 6.84
CA GLU A 8 -2.49 66.70 7.77
C GLU A 8 -3.72 65.85 8.10
N VAL A 9 -4.88 66.48 8.31
CA VAL A 9 -6.14 65.76 8.50
C VAL A 9 -6.50 64.95 7.26
N LEU A 10 -6.36 65.51 6.05
CA LEU A 10 -6.60 64.78 4.80
C LEU A 10 -5.65 63.59 4.62
N LYS A 11 -4.36 63.74 4.92
CA LYS A 11 -3.39 62.64 4.90
C LYS A 11 -3.81 61.51 5.85
N LYS A 12 -4.21 61.84 7.09
CA LYS A 12 -4.70 60.86 8.07
C LYS A 12 -5.98 60.17 7.60
N LEU A 13 -6.90 60.89 6.94
CA LEU A 13 -8.12 60.28 6.37
C LEU A 13 -7.81 59.35 5.19
N LEU A 14 -6.83 59.69 4.35
CA LEU A 14 -6.36 58.81 3.27
C LEU A 14 -5.68 57.57 3.83
N GLN A 15 -4.83 57.70 4.84
CA GLN A 15 -4.20 56.56 5.53
C GLN A 15 -5.26 55.62 6.10
N ARG A 16 -6.23 56.13 6.86
CA ARG A 16 -7.35 55.33 7.39
C ARG A 16 -8.15 54.65 6.28
N ARG A 17 -8.37 55.31 5.14
CA ARG A 17 -9.07 54.69 4.00
C ARG A 17 -8.27 53.53 3.42
N VAL A 18 -6.95 53.70 3.26
CA VAL A 18 -6.06 52.66 2.76
C VAL A 18 -5.95 51.50 3.76
N GLU A 19 -5.84 51.78 5.05
CA GLU A 19 -5.86 50.77 6.12
C GLU A 19 -7.16 49.96 6.07
N ASN A 20 -8.32 50.63 6.00
CA ASN A 20 -9.61 49.97 5.87
C ASN A 20 -9.73 49.15 4.59
N GLN A 21 -9.17 49.61 3.46
CA GLN A 21 -9.12 48.83 2.21
C GLN A 21 -8.24 47.60 2.36
N ASN A 22 -7.03 47.77 2.92
CA ASN A 22 -6.09 46.68 3.18
C ASN A 22 -6.65 45.63 4.16
N GLU A 23 -7.58 46.00 5.05
CA GLU A 23 -8.29 45.05 5.92
C GLU A 23 -9.47 44.33 5.23
N LEU A 24 -10.14 45.00 4.29
CA LEU A 24 -11.31 44.45 3.58
C LEU A 24 -10.92 43.58 2.39
N ASP A 25 -9.87 43.93 1.68
CA ASP A 25 -9.39 43.20 0.52
C ASP A 25 -8.98 41.73 0.82
N PRO A 26 -8.26 41.39 1.91
CA PRO A 26 -7.98 40.00 2.25
C PRO A 26 -9.26 39.26 2.63
N LYS A 27 -10.22 39.89 3.33
CA LYS A 27 -11.51 39.26 3.67
C LYS A 27 -12.31 38.90 2.41
N ARG A 28 -12.34 39.81 1.42
CA ARG A 28 -12.98 39.54 0.12
C ARG A 28 -12.27 38.43 -0.65
N LEU A 29 -10.93 38.42 -0.62
CA LEU A 29 -10.14 37.35 -1.23
C LEU A 29 -10.39 36.00 -0.55
N ASP A 30 -10.49 35.99 0.77
CA ASP A 30 -10.79 34.79 1.56
C ASP A 30 -12.21 34.28 1.28
N ASP A 31 -13.20 35.17 1.19
CA ASP A 31 -14.57 34.80 0.82
C ASP A 31 -14.63 34.18 -0.58
N HIS A 32 -13.93 34.80 -1.55
CA HIS A 32 -13.79 34.24 -2.89
C HIS A 32 -13.08 32.88 -2.85
N TRP A 33 -11.97 32.77 -2.13
CA TRP A 33 -11.22 31.52 -2.00
C TRP A 33 -12.08 30.41 -1.38
N GLN A 34 -12.83 30.71 -0.31
CA GLN A 34 -13.75 29.77 0.33
C GLN A 34 -14.86 29.32 -0.63
N SER A 35 -15.41 30.23 -1.44
CA SER A 35 -16.43 29.88 -2.44
C SER A 35 -15.88 28.91 -3.50
N TYR A 36 -14.66 29.16 -4.01
CA TYR A 36 -13.98 28.28 -4.95
C TYR A 36 -13.61 26.94 -4.32
N GLN A 37 -13.18 26.94 -3.06
CA GLN A 37 -12.84 25.75 -2.31
C GLN A 37 -14.08 24.86 -2.10
N LYS A 38 -15.22 25.43 -1.70
CA LYS A 38 -16.50 24.70 -1.59
C LYS A 38 -16.92 24.09 -2.94
N ALA A 39 -16.85 24.87 -4.02
CA ALA A 39 -17.19 24.37 -5.36
C ALA A 39 -16.25 23.23 -5.80
N LYS A 40 -14.95 23.32 -5.45
CA LYS A 40 -13.98 22.24 -5.69
C LYS A 40 -14.33 20.99 -4.88
N GLU A 41 -14.64 21.15 -3.59
CA GLU A 41 -15.03 20.04 -2.72
C GLU A 41 -16.31 19.35 -3.19
N GLU A 42 -17.31 20.08 -3.65
CA GLU A 42 -18.53 19.51 -4.26
C GLU A 42 -18.21 18.68 -5.50
N LYS A 43 -17.32 19.16 -6.36
CA LYS A 43 -16.85 18.39 -7.54
C LYS A 43 -16.12 17.12 -7.09
N ILE A 44 -15.25 17.22 -6.08
CA ILE A 44 -14.54 16.05 -5.53
C ILE A 44 -15.53 15.04 -4.94
N LYS A 45 -16.57 15.48 -4.21
CA LYS A 45 -17.62 14.60 -3.67
C LYS A 45 -18.37 13.88 -4.79
N LYS A 46 -18.70 14.56 -5.88
CA LYS A 46 -19.31 13.94 -7.07
C LYS A 46 -18.40 12.86 -7.67
N ILE A 47 -17.12 13.18 -7.88
CA ILE A 47 -16.13 12.22 -8.40
C ILE A 47 -15.99 11.01 -7.46
N GLN A 48 -15.91 11.23 -6.15
CA GLN A 48 -15.84 10.13 -5.17
C GLN A 48 -17.10 9.27 -5.21
N HIS A 49 -18.28 9.88 -5.27
CA HIS A 49 -19.54 9.14 -5.40
C HIS A 49 -19.56 8.30 -6.68
N ASP A 50 -19.20 8.88 -7.82
CA ASP A 50 -19.11 8.18 -9.11
C ASP A 50 -18.10 7.03 -9.06
N CYS A 51 -16.93 7.24 -8.45
CA CYS A 51 -15.95 6.19 -8.21
C CYS A 51 -16.54 5.04 -7.38
N THR A 52 -17.24 5.33 -6.28
CA THR A 52 -17.86 4.28 -5.46
C THR A 52 -18.96 3.53 -6.20
N LEU A 53 -19.77 4.22 -7.01
CA LEU A 53 -20.79 3.61 -7.86
C LEU A 53 -20.16 2.70 -8.92
N MET A 54 -19.11 3.17 -9.59
CA MET A 54 -18.40 2.41 -10.62
C MET A 54 -17.70 1.19 -10.02
N LEU A 55 -17.07 1.32 -8.85
CA LEU A 55 -16.50 0.19 -8.11
C LEU A 55 -17.56 -0.85 -7.74
N ARG A 56 -18.73 -0.43 -7.22
CA ARG A 56 -19.84 -1.36 -6.93
C ARG A 56 -20.32 -2.08 -8.19
N LYS A 57 -20.47 -1.36 -9.31
CA LYS A 57 -20.84 -1.96 -10.61
C LYS A 57 -19.78 -2.95 -11.10
N LEU A 58 -18.49 -2.65 -10.95
CA LEU A 58 -17.40 -3.55 -11.30
C LEU A 58 -17.38 -4.80 -10.43
N ILE A 59 -17.57 -4.67 -9.11
CA ILE A 59 -17.68 -5.82 -8.21
C ILE A 59 -18.86 -6.71 -8.60
N ALA A 60 -20.02 -6.13 -8.91
CA ALA A 60 -21.18 -6.89 -9.37
C ALA A 60 -20.91 -7.63 -10.70
N LYS A 61 -20.28 -6.96 -11.68
CA LYS A 61 -19.87 -7.60 -12.95
C LYS A 61 -18.84 -8.70 -12.74
N ARG A 62 -17.93 -8.55 -11.78
CA ARG A 62 -16.91 -9.56 -11.42
C ARG A 62 -17.54 -10.84 -10.85
N LYS A 63 -18.69 -10.76 -10.18
CA LYS A 63 -19.39 -11.98 -9.72
C LYS A 63 -19.81 -12.85 -10.90
N ASN A 64 -20.23 -12.24 -12.02
CA ASN A 64 -20.67 -12.93 -13.23
C ASN A 64 -19.76 -12.64 -14.44
N VAL A 65 -18.45 -12.90 -14.33
CA VAL A 65 -17.45 -12.61 -15.38
C VAL A 65 -17.83 -13.21 -16.73
N MET A 66 -18.36 -14.44 -16.73
CA MET A 66 -18.71 -15.17 -17.95
C MET A 66 -20.02 -14.71 -18.60
N GLY A 67 -20.76 -13.78 -17.97
CA GLY A 67 -22.04 -13.25 -18.48
C GLY A 67 -23.14 -14.29 -18.64
N LYS A 68 -22.97 -15.50 -18.09
CA LYS A 68 -23.97 -16.57 -18.16
C LYS A 68 -25.18 -16.18 -17.29
N LEU A 69 -26.37 -16.38 -17.84
CA LEU A 69 -27.61 -16.30 -17.06
C LEU A 69 -27.60 -17.46 -16.06
N GLU A 70 -27.48 -17.13 -14.77
CA GLU A 70 -27.61 -18.11 -13.70
C GLU A 70 -29.06 -18.60 -13.64
N ARG A 71 -29.23 -19.91 -13.56
CA ARG A 71 -30.56 -20.49 -13.34
C ARG A 71 -31.00 -20.16 -11.91
N ARG A 72 -32.31 -19.97 -11.75
CA ARG A 72 -32.93 -19.63 -10.46
C ARG A 72 -32.76 -20.78 -9.46
N ASP A 73 -32.00 -20.55 -8.39
CA ASP A 73 -31.84 -21.49 -7.28
C ASP A 73 -32.95 -21.27 -6.24
N ILE A 74 -34.04 -22.03 -6.36
CA ILE A 74 -35.21 -21.90 -5.47
C ILE A 74 -34.81 -22.04 -4.00
N ILE A 75 -33.96 -23.01 -3.68
CA ILE A 75 -33.55 -23.26 -2.29
C ILE A 75 -32.86 -22.03 -1.69
N LYS A 76 -31.94 -21.41 -2.42
CA LYS A 76 -31.21 -20.22 -1.94
C LYS A 76 -32.11 -19.00 -1.78
N GLU A 77 -33.06 -18.82 -2.70
CA GLU A 77 -34.03 -17.72 -2.57
C GLU A 77 -34.91 -17.88 -1.33
N TYR A 78 -35.35 -19.10 -1.02
CA TYR A 78 -36.18 -19.33 0.16
C TYR A 78 -35.37 -19.32 1.47
N THR A 79 -34.05 -19.51 1.44
CA THR A 79 -33.18 -19.32 2.62
C THR A 79 -32.84 -17.86 2.88
N ASP A 80 -32.72 -17.04 1.83
CA ASP A 80 -32.37 -15.63 1.95
C ASP A 80 -33.62 -14.76 2.08
N PHE A 81 -33.88 -14.20 3.26
CA PHE A 81 -35.05 -13.33 3.47
C PHE A 81 -35.02 -12.02 2.68
N GLU A 82 -33.85 -11.59 2.20
CA GLU A 82 -33.70 -10.43 1.32
C GLU A 82 -34.01 -10.75 -0.16
N SER A 83 -34.30 -12.01 -0.48
CA SER A 83 -34.56 -12.44 -1.84
C SER A 83 -35.88 -11.90 -2.38
N GLN A 84 -36.06 -12.04 -3.70
CA GLN A 84 -37.27 -11.57 -4.39
C GLN A 84 -38.55 -12.29 -3.97
N THR A 85 -38.46 -13.48 -3.37
CA THR A 85 -39.66 -14.23 -2.93
C THR A 85 -40.31 -13.57 -1.72
N TYR A 86 -39.53 -12.97 -0.83
CA TYR A 86 -40.03 -12.30 0.37
C TYR A 86 -40.07 -10.77 0.22
N ALA A 87 -39.09 -10.19 -0.46
CA ALA A 87 -38.97 -8.75 -0.69
C ALA A 87 -38.90 -8.43 -2.20
N PRO A 88 -40.02 -8.56 -2.94
CA PRO A 88 -40.02 -8.27 -4.37
C PRO A 88 -39.77 -6.78 -4.64
N LEU A 89 -38.89 -6.50 -5.61
CA LEU A 89 -38.60 -5.14 -6.04
C LEU A 89 -39.73 -4.61 -6.94
N SER A 90 -40.16 -3.37 -6.71
CA SER A 90 -41.27 -2.73 -7.44
C SER A 90 -41.10 -2.70 -8.96
N ARG A 91 -39.87 -2.61 -9.46
CA ARG A 91 -39.56 -2.66 -10.90
C ARG A 91 -39.95 -3.98 -11.60
N ILE A 92 -40.14 -5.07 -10.83
CA ILE A 92 -40.54 -6.38 -11.36
C ILE A 92 -42.07 -6.41 -11.56
N GLY A 93 -42.83 -5.57 -10.83
CA GLY A 93 -44.27 -5.43 -10.95
C GLY A 93 -45.10 -6.61 -10.39
N TYR A 94 -44.45 -7.67 -9.90
CA TYR A 94 -45.11 -8.85 -9.35
C TYR A 94 -45.07 -8.84 -7.83
N PHE A 95 -46.24 -8.64 -7.21
CA PHE A 95 -46.44 -8.72 -5.76
C PHE A 95 -47.46 -9.83 -5.48
N PRO A 96 -47.06 -10.95 -4.84
CA PRO A 96 -47.96 -12.05 -4.54
C PRO A 96 -49.17 -11.61 -3.70
N ASP A 97 -48.94 -10.65 -2.81
CA ASP A 97 -49.92 -10.22 -1.80
C ASP A 97 -50.98 -9.24 -2.33
N ASN A 98 -50.79 -8.65 -3.51
CA ASN A 98 -51.72 -7.66 -4.07
C ASN A 98 -53.15 -8.20 -4.30
N ASN A 99 -53.33 -9.51 -4.39
CA ASN A 99 -54.64 -10.16 -4.55
C ASN A 99 -54.97 -11.14 -3.42
N SER A 100 -54.29 -11.03 -2.28
CA SER A 100 -54.51 -11.93 -1.12
C SER A 100 -55.98 -12.00 -0.68
N GLU A 101 -56.70 -10.88 -0.77
CA GLU A 101 -58.14 -10.80 -0.45
C GLU A 101 -59.02 -11.73 -1.30
N ARG A 102 -58.61 -12.10 -2.52
CA ARG A 102 -59.37 -13.01 -3.40
C ARG A 102 -59.39 -14.45 -2.90
N TYR A 103 -58.40 -14.84 -2.11
CA TYR A 103 -58.26 -16.20 -1.57
C TYR A 103 -58.84 -16.33 -0.15
N VAL A 104 -59.31 -15.22 0.44
CA VAL A 104 -60.02 -15.25 1.72
C VAL A 104 -61.40 -15.85 1.47
N VAL A 105 -61.56 -17.13 1.78
CA VAL A 105 -62.83 -17.85 1.63
C VAL A 105 -63.85 -17.32 2.64
N LYS A 106 -64.68 -16.38 2.20
CA LYS A 106 -65.83 -15.89 2.97
C LYS A 106 -67.07 -16.69 2.57
N SER A 107 -67.30 -17.81 3.23
CA SER A 107 -68.49 -18.64 3.01
C SER A 107 -69.56 -18.35 4.05
N ALA A 108 -70.78 -18.02 3.61
CA ALA A 108 -71.93 -17.85 4.48
C ALA A 108 -72.34 -19.15 5.20
N TYR A 109 -71.98 -20.29 4.61
CA TYR A 109 -72.31 -21.62 5.10
C TYR A 109 -71.47 -22.05 6.33
N LEU A 110 -70.30 -21.44 6.55
CA LEU A 110 -69.42 -21.80 7.66
C LEU A 110 -69.86 -21.21 9.01
N ASN A 111 -70.63 -20.13 8.98
CA ASN A 111 -71.03 -19.39 10.19
C ASN A 111 -72.31 -19.95 10.85
N THR A 112 -73.05 -20.81 10.15
CA THR A 112 -74.37 -21.29 10.58
C THR A 112 -74.42 -22.80 10.52
N PHE A 113 -74.97 -23.46 11.55
CA PHE A 113 -75.07 -24.93 11.59
C PHE A 113 -75.83 -25.51 10.39
N ALA A 114 -76.94 -24.87 9.99
CA ALA A 114 -77.70 -25.28 8.81
C ALA A 114 -76.85 -25.25 7.52
N GLY A 115 -75.97 -24.25 7.39
CA GLY A 115 -75.06 -24.14 6.25
C GLY A 115 -73.99 -25.22 6.23
N LEU A 116 -73.53 -25.70 7.39
CA LEU A 116 -72.61 -26.82 7.47
C LEU A 116 -73.27 -28.13 7.03
N CYS A 117 -74.53 -28.36 7.42
CA CYS A 117 -75.29 -29.54 6.98
C CYS A 117 -75.55 -29.52 5.46
N GLU A 118 -75.83 -28.35 4.87
CA GLU A 118 -75.95 -28.21 3.41
C GLU A 118 -74.63 -28.49 2.69
N LEU A 119 -73.50 -28.04 3.25
CA LEU A 119 -72.18 -28.35 2.72
C LEU A 119 -71.88 -29.85 2.82
N GLU A 120 -72.17 -30.48 3.95
CA GLU A 120 -72.00 -31.93 4.15
C GLU A 120 -72.81 -32.72 3.12
N ALA A 121 -74.07 -32.34 2.90
CA ALA A 121 -74.95 -32.99 1.93
C ALA A 121 -74.50 -32.78 0.47
N SER A 122 -73.80 -31.67 0.18
CA SER A 122 -73.24 -31.40 -1.16
C SER A 122 -72.00 -32.24 -1.48
N LEU A 123 -71.33 -32.78 -0.44
CA LEU A 123 -70.16 -33.63 -0.62
C LEU A 123 -70.59 -35.06 -1.00
N PRO A 124 -69.91 -35.70 -1.95
CA PRO A 124 -70.23 -37.07 -2.32
C PRO A 124 -69.91 -38.05 -1.16
N ASP A 125 -70.72 -39.09 -1.03
CA ASP A 125 -70.58 -40.16 -0.01
C ASP A 125 -69.17 -40.78 0.09
N SER A 126 -68.34 -40.65 -0.95
CA SER A 126 -66.93 -41.11 -0.91
C SER A 126 -66.04 -40.32 0.04
N VAL A 127 -66.40 -39.08 0.36
CA VAL A 127 -65.65 -38.20 1.29
C VAL A 127 -66.09 -38.46 2.73
N THR A 128 -67.37 -38.72 2.95
CA THR A 128 -67.95 -38.98 4.29
C THR A 128 -67.88 -40.44 4.71
N GLN A 129 -67.90 -41.39 3.77
CA GLN A 129 -67.85 -42.83 4.05
C GLN A 129 -66.59 -43.51 3.47
N LEU A 130 -65.88 -44.24 4.32
CA LEU A 130 -64.68 -44.99 3.95
C LEU A 130 -65.03 -46.22 3.09
N LYS A 131 -64.72 -46.17 1.80
CA LYS A 131 -64.83 -47.33 0.89
C LYS A 131 -63.55 -48.15 0.90
N ILE A 132 -63.45 -49.13 1.81
CA ILE A 132 -62.36 -50.12 1.80
C ILE A 132 -62.65 -51.15 0.70
N LYS A 133 -61.98 -51.01 -0.45
CA LYS A 133 -61.97 -52.02 -1.51
C LYS A 133 -60.61 -52.71 -1.53
N ALA A 134 -60.56 -54.00 -1.23
CA ALA A 134 -59.36 -54.80 -1.42
C ALA A 134 -58.97 -54.77 -2.92
N PRO A 135 -57.70 -54.51 -3.27
CA PRO A 135 -57.27 -54.43 -4.65
C PRO A 135 -57.42 -55.81 -5.31
N LYS A 136 -58.39 -55.94 -6.23
CA LYS A 136 -58.52 -57.14 -7.06
C LYS A 136 -57.36 -57.17 -8.08
N PRO A 137 -56.64 -58.29 -8.22
CA PRO A 137 -55.59 -58.39 -9.23
C PRO A 137 -56.22 -58.26 -10.62
N LYS A 138 -55.80 -57.25 -11.39
CA LYS A 138 -56.40 -56.92 -12.70
C LYS A 138 -56.23 -58.03 -13.75
N TYR A 139 -55.19 -58.87 -13.62
CA TYR A 139 -54.88 -59.95 -14.56
C TYR A 139 -54.15 -61.09 -13.83
N THR A 140 -54.67 -62.32 -13.89
CA THR A 140 -54.06 -63.54 -13.32
C THR A 140 -52.91 -64.06 -14.19
N THR A 141 -52.96 -63.79 -15.49
CA THR A 141 -51.96 -64.15 -16.50
C THR A 141 -51.19 -62.94 -17.02
N THR A 142 -49.95 -63.17 -17.40
CA THR A 142 -49.07 -62.20 -18.09
C THR A 142 -49.40 -62.21 -19.58
N LYS A 143 -49.05 -61.16 -20.34
CA LYS A 143 -49.29 -61.08 -21.80
C LYS A 143 -48.74 -62.30 -22.57
N THR A 144 -47.73 -62.96 -22.03
CA THR A 144 -47.05 -64.17 -22.55
C THR A 144 -47.66 -65.49 -22.06
N GLY A 145 -48.82 -65.48 -21.40
CA GLY A 145 -49.53 -66.68 -20.95
C GLY A 145 -49.08 -67.27 -19.61
N PHE A 146 -48.01 -66.74 -18.99
CA PHE A 146 -47.53 -67.24 -17.70
C PHE A 146 -48.34 -66.69 -16.51
N VAL A 147 -48.64 -67.57 -15.54
CA VAL A 147 -49.36 -67.25 -14.30
C VAL A 147 -48.48 -66.42 -13.37
N LYS A 148 -48.99 -65.24 -12.95
CA LYS A 148 -48.29 -64.35 -12.03
C LYS A 148 -48.21 -64.95 -10.63
N ARG A 149 -47.17 -64.58 -9.86
CA ARG A 149 -46.89 -65.14 -8.52
C ARG A 149 -48.08 -65.05 -7.57
N SER A 150 -48.83 -63.94 -7.58
CA SER A 150 -50.03 -63.75 -6.75
C SER A 150 -51.19 -64.70 -7.10
N ALA A 151 -51.25 -65.19 -8.35
CA ALA A 151 -52.32 -66.06 -8.84
C ALA A 151 -51.95 -67.56 -8.84
N ARG A 152 -50.69 -67.92 -8.50
CA ARG A 152 -50.25 -69.33 -8.47
C ARG A 152 -51.02 -70.16 -7.45
N LEU A 153 -51.31 -69.59 -6.28
CA LEU A 153 -52.08 -70.27 -5.24
C LEU A 153 -53.49 -70.59 -5.73
N GLU A 154 -54.16 -69.65 -6.40
CA GLU A 154 -55.50 -69.87 -6.97
C GLU A 154 -55.50 -70.97 -8.04
N VAL A 155 -54.47 -71.03 -8.89
CA VAL A 155 -54.32 -72.11 -9.90
C VAL A 155 -54.07 -73.46 -9.25
N VAL A 156 -53.22 -73.53 -8.22
CA VAL A 156 -52.99 -74.76 -7.46
C VAL A 156 -54.26 -75.22 -6.76
N LEU A 157 -55.01 -74.31 -6.14
CA LEU A 157 -56.29 -74.63 -5.50
C LEU A 157 -57.32 -75.16 -6.52
N ALA A 158 -57.36 -74.60 -7.73
CA ALA A 158 -58.22 -75.09 -8.81
C ALA A 158 -57.83 -76.52 -9.25
N GLN A 159 -56.53 -76.81 -9.41
CA GLN A 159 -56.04 -78.16 -9.74
C GLN A 159 -56.35 -79.18 -8.63
N VAL A 160 -56.15 -78.79 -7.36
CA VAL A 160 -56.50 -79.62 -6.20
C VAL A 160 -58.00 -79.88 -6.17
N HIS A 161 -58.83 -78.87 -6.45
CA HIS A 161 -60.27 -79.03 -6.51
C HIS A 161 -60.70 -80.01 -7.61
N GLN A 162 -60.10 -79.94 -8.80
CA GLN A 162 -60.34 -80.90 -9.89
C GLN A 162 -59.93 -82.32 -9.50
N ALA A 163 -58.74 -82.51 -8.93
CA ALA A 163 -58.26 -83.81 -8.47
C ALA A 163 -59.17 -84.42 -7.38
N LEU A 164 -59.74 -83.60 -6.50
CA LEU A 164 -60.71 -84.04 -5.50
C LEU A 164 -62.05 -84.44 -6.13
N LEU A 165 -62.53 -83.71 -7.15
CA LEU A 165 -63.73 -84.08 -7.90
C LEU A 165 -63.53 -85.40 -8.66
N GLU A 166 -62.39 -85.59 -9.31
CA GLU A 166 -62.04 -86.85 -9.97
C GLU A 166 -61.95 -88.02 -8.98
N ARG A 167 -61.36 -87.81 -7.80
CA ARG A 167 -61.34 -88.83 -6.73
C ARG A 167 -62.74 -89.13 -6.19
N LYS A 168 -63.61 -88.12 -6.11
CA LYS A 168 -65.00 -88.29 -5.65
C LYS A 168 -65.85 -89.04 -6.68
N ASN A 169 -65.60 -88.81 -7.97
CA ASN A 169 -66.32 -89.42 -9.09
C ASN A 169 -65.81 -90.82 -9.47
N LYS A 170 -64.61 -91.22 -9.01
CA LYS A 170 -64.15 -92.62 -9.09
C LYS A 170 -64.98 -93.49 -8.15
N VAL A 171 -65.98 -94.17 -8.71
CA VAL A 171 -66.74 -95.24 -8.03
C VAL A 171 -65.75 -96.33 -7.60
N LYS A 172 -65.77 -96.72 -6.31
CA LYS A 172 -64.95 -97.83 -5.80
C LYS A 172 -65.36 -99.12 -6.50
N GLU A 173 -64.51 -99.68 -7.36
CA GLU A 173 -64.73 -101.00 -7.94
C GLU A 173 -64.72 -102.08 -6.83
N PRO A 174 -65.64 -103.06 -6.86
CA PRO A 174 -65.64 -104.14 -5.88
C PRO A 174 -64.41 -105.05 -6.11
N LYS A 175 -63.72 -105.41 -5.02
CA LYS A 175 -62.57 -106.33 -5.09
C LYS A 175 -63.02 -107.69 -5.63
N LYS A 176 -62.41 -108.17 -6.73
CA LYS A 176 -62.64 -109.51 -7.29
C LYS A 176 -62.05 -110.59 -6.36
N PRO A 177 -62.75 -111.71 -6.09
CA PRO A 177 -62.19 -112.82 -5.33
C PRO A 177 -61.24 -113.68 -6.19
N LEU A 178 -60.14 -114.15 -5.59
CA LEU A 178 -59.11 -114.98 -6.21
C LEU A 178 -59.63 -116.41 -6.50
N ARG A 179 -59.37 -116.92 -7.72
CA ARG A 179 -59.79 -118.24 -8.20
C ARG A 179 -58.65 -118.87 -9.04
N PHE A 180 -57.86 -119.76 -8.42
CA PHE A 180 -56.89 -120.75 -8.97
C PHE A 180 -55.40 -120.35 -9.21
N LEU A 181 -54.50 -121.33 -8.94
CA LEU A 181 -53.03 -121.33 -9.13
C LEU A 181 -52.68 -122.21 -10.35
N GLU A 182 -51.88 -121.71 -11.30
CA GLU A 182 -51.33 -122.46 -12.45
C GLU A 182 -49.79 -122.59 -12.39
N LYS A 183 -49.24 -123.70 -12.92
CA LYS A 183 -47.80 -124.03 -12.94
C LYS A 183 -47.27 -123.99 -14.39
N ILE A 184 -46.07 -123.43 -14.60
CA ILE A 184 -45.48 -123.12 -15.94
C ILE A 184 -44.26 -124.03 -16.24
N GLU A 185 -44.08 -124.50 -17.49
CA GLU A 185 -42.94 -125.33 -17.97
C GLU A 185 -41.92 -124.56 -18.87
N LYS A 186 -40.69 -125.08 -19.06
CA LYS A 186 -39.54 -124.38 -19.72
C LYS A 186 -39.11 -125.00 -21.09
N PRO A 187 -38.52 -124.22 -22.04
CA PRO A 187 -38.16 -124.67 -23.40
C PRO A 187 -36.67 -125.11 -23.62
N VAL A 188 -36.37 -125.71 -24.79
CA VAL A 188 -35.18 -126.53 -25.18
C VAL A 188 -34.00 -125.72 -25.83
N PRO A 189 -32.70 -126.13 -25.70
CA PRO A 189 -31.52 -125.32 -26.11
C PRO A 189 -30.98 -125.53 -27.55
N ARG A 190 -30.08 -124.61 -27.97
CA ARG A 190 -29.52 -124.42 -29.35
C ARG A 190 -28.05 -124.89 -29.51
N PRO A 191 -27.54 -125.09 -30.74
CA PRO A 191 -26.19 -125.61 -31.01
C PRO A 191 -25.06 -124.55 -30.92
N PRO A 192 -23.78 -124.97 -30.73
CA PRO A 192 -22.64 -124.07 -30.50
C PRO A 192 -21.92 -123.57 -31.78
N THR A 193 -21.37 -122.35 -31.69
CA THR A 193 -20.65 -121.60 -32.73
C THR A 193 -19.11 -121.75 -32.69
N PRO A 194 -18.39 -121.54 -33.83
CA PRO A 194 -16.93 -121.71 -33.94
C PRO A 194 -16.12 -120.55 -33.34
N ILE A 195 -14.87 -120.84 -32.92
CA ILE A 195 -14.00 -120.00 -32.06
C ILE A 195 -12.83 -119.41 -32.89
N LEU A 196 -12.51 -118.13 -32.67
CA LEU A 196 -11.34 -117.40 -33.20
C LEU A 196 -10.10 -117.66 -32.31
N GLU A 197 -8.89 -117.68 -32.90
CA GLU A 197 -7.63 -117.79 -32.14
C GLU A 197 -7.43 -116.58 -31.24
N ASN A 198 -7.29 -116.84 -29.94
CA ASN A 198 -7.04 -115.82 -28.94
C ASN A 198 -5.58 -115.35 -29.05
N PRO A 199 -5.30 -114.03 -28.96
CA PRO A 199 -3.94 -113.52 -28.90
C PRO A 199 -3.20 -114.00 -27.65
N SER A 200 -1.88 -113.81 -27.63
CA SER A 200 -1.04 -114.24 -26.52
C SER A 200 -1.34 -113.42 -25.24
N ILE A 201 -1.19 -114.05 -24.07
CA ILE A 201 -1.49 -113.43 -22.76
C ILE A 201 -0.70 -112.11 -22.56
N GLU A 202 0.52 -112.03 -23.09
CA GLU A 202 1.37 -110.83 -23.00
C GLU A 202 0.81 -109.65 -23.81
N GLU A 203 0.24 -109.91 -24.99
CA GLU A 203 -0.41 -108.88 -25.82
C GLU A 203 -1.71 -108.39 -25.14
N GLU A 204 -2.48 -109.30 -24.52
CA GLU A 204 -3.66 -108.92 -23.75
C GLU A 204 -3.31 -108.04 -22.54
N GLU A 205 -2.26 -108.37 -21.79
CA GLU A 205 -1.83 -107.57 -20.65
C GLU A 205 -1.32 -106.18 -21.05
N THR A 206 -0.60 -106.08 -22.17
CA THR A 206 -0.13 -104.80 -22.71
C THR A 206 -1.29 -103.94 -23.23
N GLU A 207 -2.26 -104.54 -23.95
CA GLU A 207 -3.47 -103.85 -24.38
C GLU A 207 -4.32 -103.38 -23.18
N LEU A 208 -4.46 -104.20 -22.15
CA LEU A 208 -5.17 -103.84 -20.92
C LEU A 208 -4.47 -102.69 -20.19
N ALA A 209 -3.14 -102.70 -20.11
CA ALA A 209 -2.36 -101.60 -19.52
C ALA A 209 -2.53 -100.29 -20.32
N VAL A 210 -2.50 -100.37 -21.66
CA VAL A 210 -2.74 -99.21 -22.54
C VAL A 210 -4.18 -98.69 -22.39
N ILE A 211 -5.18 -99.56 -22.32
CA ILE A 211 -6.58 -99.18 -22.08
C ILE A 211 -6.72 -98.50 -20.71
N CYS A 212 -6.04 -99.00 -19.68
CA CYS A 212 -6.02 -98.39 -18.35
C CYS A 212 -5.40 -96.98 -18.39
N LEU A 213 -4.25 -96.80 -19.06
CA LEU A 213 -3.63 -95.48 -19.24
C LEU A 213 -4.53 -94.52 -20.01
N GLN A 214 -5.17 -94.98 -21.09
CA GLN A 214 -6.12 -94.17 -21.85
C GLN A 214 -7.33 -93.75 -21.00
N ARG A 215 -7.85 -94.64 -20.16
CA ARG A 215 -8.94 -94.32 -19.22
C ARG A 215 -8.51 -93.28 -18.19
N LEU A 216 -7.30 -93.38 -17.64
CA LEU A 216 -6.77 -92.42 -16.68
C LEU A 216 -6.57 -91.03 -17.31
N LEU A 217 -5.99 -90.96 -18.52
CA LEU A 217 -5.79 -89.70 -19.23
C LEU A 217 -7.12 -89.03 -19.59
N ARG A 218 -8.10 -89.81 -20.08
CA ARG A 218 -9.46 -89.30 -20.34
C ARG A 218 -10.13 -88.80 -19.06
N GLY A 219 -10.03 -89.55 -17.96
CA GLY A 219 -10.56 -89.14 -16.65
C GLY A 219 -9.92 -87.85 -16.13
N ARG A 220 -8.59 -87.71 -16.25
CA ARG A 220 -7.87 -86.51 -15.82
C ARG A 220 -8.20 -85.28 -16.67
N ALA A 221 -8.34 -85.46 -17.98
CA ALA A 221 -8.77 -84.38 -18.87
C ALA A 221 -10.16 -83.86 -18.51
N ILE A 222 -11.13 -84.75 -18.23
CA ILE A 222 -12.47 -84.36 -17.78
C ILE A 222 -12.41 -83.61 -16.44
N GLN A 223 -11.60 -84.07 -15.49
CA GLN A 223 -11.42 -83.41 -14.19
C GLN A 223 -10.84 -81.99 -14.34
N ASN A 224 -9.84 -81.81 -15.20
CA ASN A 224 -9.25 -80.49 -15.45
C ASN A 224 -10.25 -79.54 -16.10
N MET A 225 -11.00 -80.01 -17.12
CA MET A 225 -12.06 -79.21 -17.75
C MET A 225 -13.12 -78.79 -16.72
N MET A 226 -13.55 -79.71 -15.85
CA MET A 226 -14.48 -79.41 -14.76
C MET A 226 -13.93 -78.39 -13.76
N PHE A 227 -12.64 -78.44 -13.44
CA PHE A 227 -12.00 -77.50 -12.53
C PHE A 227 -11.95 -76.08 -13.12
N GLU A 228 -11.53 -75.96 -14.38
CA GLU A 228 -11.53 -74.68 -15.10
C GLU A 228 -12.93 -74.09 -15.25
N GLU A 229 -13.93 -74.91 -15.59
CA GLU A 229 -15.32 -74.47 -15.69
C GLU A 229 -15.89 -74.02 -14.33
N LYS A 230 -15.51 -74.69 -13.25
CA LYS A 230 -15.85 -74.28 -11.89
C LYS A 230 -15.20 -72.94 -11.53
N GLU A 231 -13.94 -72.71 -11.88
CA GLU A 231 -13.28 -71.43 -11.61
C GLU A 231 -13.88 -70.29 -12.41
N LYS A 232 -14.18 -70.49 -13.70
CA LYS A 232 -14.87 -69.48 -14.52
C LYS A 232 -16.25 -69.10 -13.98
N ARG A 233 -16.92 -70.04 -13.28
CA ARG A 233 -18.24 -69.84 -12.69
C ARG A 233 -18.19 -69.61 -11.17
N LEU A 234 -17.01 -69.36 -10.57
CA LEU A 234 -16.87 -69.22 -9.12
C LEU A 234 -17.73 -68.09 -8.55
N GLU A 235 -17.79 -66.95 -9.23
CA GLU A 235 -18.59 -65.80 -8.84
C GLU A 235 -20.08 -66.15 -8.84
N LEU A 236 -20.59 -66.74 -9.93
CA LEU A 236 -21.97 -67.22 -10.01
C LEU A 236 -22.27 -68.31 -8.96
N ILE A 237 -21.33 -69.21 -8.69
CA ILE A 237 -21.48 -70.23 -7.63
C ILE A 237 -21.53 -69.56 -6.26
N ARG A 238 -20.74 -68.52 -6.00
CA ARG A 238 -20.80 -67.72 -4.76
C ARG A 238 -22.10 -66.95 -4.66
N GLU A 239 -22.60 -66.37 -5.74
CA GLU A 239 -23.91 -65.72 -5.82
C GLU A 239 -25.06 -66.72 -5.55
N LEU A 240 -25.04 -67.88 -6.20
CA LEU A 240 -26.05 -68.92 -5.95
C LEU A 240 -25.95 -69.49 -4.53
N ARG A 241 -24.73 -69.66 -3.99
CA ARG A 241 -24.54 -70.10 -2.60
C ARG A 241 -24.94 -69.04 -1.58
N THR A 242 -24.73 -67.76 -1.85
CA THR A 242 -25.23 -66.66 -0.99
C THR A 242 -26.75 -66.57 -1.04
N THR A 243 -27.40 -66.88 -2.17
CA THR A 243 -28.87 -67.08 -2.20
C THR A 243 -29.34 -68.33 -1.47
N HIS A 244 -28.47 -69.33 -1.24
CA HIS A 244 -28.73 -70.55 -0.47
C HIS A 244 -28.25 -70.47 1.00
N ALA A 245 -27.55 -69.40 1.38
CA ALA A 245 -27.00 -69.19 2.72
C ALA A 245 -28.05 -68.57 3.65
N LEU A 246 -29.09 -69.35 3.96
CA LEU A 246 -29.88 -69.18 5.19
C LEU A 246 -29.33 -70.11 6.29
N HIS A 247 -27.99 -70.24 6.37
CA HIS A 247 -27.31 -70.97 7.44
C HIS A 247 -26.51 -69.96 8.28
N GLU A 248 -26.61 -70.07 9.60
CA GLU A 248 -26.11 -69.09 10.56
C GLU A 248 -24.59 -68.84 10.40
N ASP A 249 -23.81 -69.89 10.12
CA ASP A 249 -22.35 -69.80 9.92
C ASP A 249 -21.95 -68.93 8.71
N GLY A 250 -22.73 -68.95 7.63
CA GLY A 250 -22.48 -68.13 6.45
C GLY A 250 -22.72 -66.64 6.73
N GLN A 251 -23.70 -66.32 7.57
CA GLN A 251 -23.96 -64.95 8.01
C GLN A 251 -22.86 -64.42 8.93
N LEU A 252 -22.24 -65.28 9.75
CA LEU A 252 -21.12 -64.90 10.62
C LEU A 252 -19.86 -64.56 9.81
N LEU A 253 -19.55 -65.34 8.78
CA LEU A 253 -18.42 -65.04 7.89
C LEU A 253 -18.63 -63.74 7.11
N LEU A 254 -19.83 -63.52 6.56
CA LEU A 254 -20.14 -62.26 5.87
C LEU A 254 -20.04 -61.06 6.82
N LYS A 255 -20.53 -61.17 8.07
CA LYS A 255 -20.38 -60.12 9.09
C LYS A 255 -18.91 -59.86 9.43
N ALA A 256 -18.07 -60.89 9.46
CA ALA A 256 -16.63 -60.72 9.70
C ALA A 256 -15.95 -60.02 8.52
N GLU A 257 -16.28 -60.38 7.28
CA GLU A 257 -15.78 -59.70 6.07
C GLU A 257 -16.25 -58.24 5.99
N GLU A 258 -17.51 -57.97 6.33
CA GLU A 258 -18.06 -56.61 6.46
C GLU A 258 -17.29 -55.81 7.51
N GLN A 259 -16.99 -56.38 8.68
CA GLN A 259 -16.21 -55.70 9.71
C GLN A 259 -14.78 -55.40 9.26
N MET A 260 -14.14 -56.34 8.56
CA MET A 260 -12.78 -56.15 8.02
C MET A 260 -12.74 -55.05 6.94
N THR A 261 -13.73 -55.03 6.04
CA THR A 261 -13.83 -53.99 5.01
C THR A 261 -14.13 -52.62 5.60
N LEU A 262 -15.01 -52.53 6.61
CA LEU A 262 -15.27 -51.30 7.36
C LEU A 262 -14.03 -50.80 8.10
N ALA A 263 -13.25 -51.70 8.73
CA ALA A 263 -12.01 -51.33 9.40
C ALA A 263 -10.97 -50.78 8.42
N LEU A 264 -10.85 -51.37 7.23
CA LEU A 264 -9.96 -50.88 6.17
C LEU A 264 -10.41 -49.53 5.63
N GLN A 265 -11.72 -49.31 5.44
CA GLN A 265 -12.27 -48.01 5.05
C GLN A 265 -11.97 -46.93 6.09
N GLN A 266 -12.18 -47.22 7.37
CA GLN A 266 -11.85 -46.29 8.45
C GLN A 266 -10.36 -45.95 8.49
N GLN A 267 -9.47 -46.93 8.28
CA GLN A 267 -8.03 -46.67 8.19
C GLN A 267 -7.69 -45.77 6.99
N HIS A 268 -8.31 -46.01 5.84
CA HIS A 268 -8.12 -45.20 4.65
C HIS A 268 -8.59 -43.75 4.87
N ASP A 269 -9.77 -43.57 5.46
CA ASP A 269 -10.33 -42.24 5.76
C ASP A 269 -9.42 -41.46 6.74
N LEU A 270 -8.88 -42.14 7.76
CA LEU A 270 -7.93 -41.55 8.68
C LEU A 270 -6.63 -41.13 7.99
N GLN A 271 -6.12 -41.93 7.06
CA GLN A 271 -4.94 -41.59 6.26
C GLN A 271 -5.21 -40.39 5.35
N MET A 272 -6.35 -40.39 4.64
CA MET A 272 -6.76 -39.30 3.78
C MET A 272 -6.95 -37.99 4.56
N HIS A 273 -7.55 -38.05 5.75
CA HIS A 273 -7.67 -36.89 6.62
C HIS A 273 -6.30 -36.34 7.04
N LYS A 274 -5.36 -37.21 7.42
CA LYS A 274 -3.98 -36.80 7.76
C LYS A 274 -3.28 -36.13 6.57
N LEU A 275 -3.41 -36.69 5.37
CA LEU A 275 -2.85 -36.11 4.15
C LEU A 275 -3.45 -34.73 3.86
N SER A 276 -4.78 -34.59 3.91
CA SER A 276 -5.46 -33.31 3.74
C SER A 276 -5.00 -32.26 4.78
N LEU A 277 -4.76 -32.66 6.03
CA LEU A 277 -4.20 -31.75 7.03
C LEU A 277 -2.78 -31.30 6.66
N MET A 278 -1.92 -32.24 6.25
CA MET A 278 -0.55 -31.93 5.82
C MET A 278 -0.55 -31.00 4.61
N GLU A 279 -1.38 -31.25 3.60
CA GLU A 279 -1.52 -30.38 2.43
C GLU A 279 -1.97 -28.97 2.81
N LYS A 280 -2.92 -28.83 3.75
CA LYS A 280 -3.34 -27.52 4.26
C LYS A 280 -2.20 -26.77 4.95
N HIS A 281 -1.38 -27.47 5.72
CA HIS A 281 -0.21 -26.86 6.37
C HIS A 281 0.85 -26.43 5.34
N LEU A 282 1.14 -27.28 4.35
CA LEU A 282 2.07 -26.94 3.27
C LEU A 282 1.59 -25.73 2.46
N ALA A 283 0.33 -25.74 2.02
CA ALA A 283 -0.26 -24.61 1.28
C ALA A 283 -0.22 -23.30 2.08
N ARG A 284 -0.36 -23.37 3.41
CA ARG A 284 -0.24 -22.18 4.28
C ARG A 284 1.18 -21.63 4.29
N GLU A 285 2.19 -22.48 4.44
CA GLU A 285 3.58 -22.02 4.47
C GLU A 285 4.06 -21.56 3.09
N GLU A 286 3.65 -22.25 2.01
CA GLU A 286 3.86 -21.79 0.64
C GLU A 286 3.21 -20.42 0.40
N GLY A 287 1.95 -20.25 0.82
CA GLY A 287 1.25 -18.97 0.73
C GLY A 287 1.95 -17.87 1.52
N ARG A 288 2.47 -18.17 2.71
CA ARG A 288 3.26 -17.22 3.51
C ARG A 288 4.55 -16.83 2.80
N ALA A 289 5.28 -17.80 2.25
CA ALA A 289 6.54 -17.54 1.54
C ALA A 289 6.30 -16.66 0.30
N LEU A 290 5.26 -16.97 -0.49
CA LEU A 290 4.85 -16.18 -1.65
C LEU A 290 4.43 -14.76 -1.26
N ALA A 291 3.63 -14.61 -0.20
CA ALA A 291 3.21 -13.29 0.29
C ALA A 291 4.42 -12.45 0.72
N ASN A 292 5.35 -13.03 1.49
CA ASN A 292 6.56 -12.33 1.91
C ASN A 292 7.44 -11.91 0.71
N MET A 293 7.59 -12.78 -0.29
CA MET A 293 8.34 -12.45 -1.51
C MET A 293 7.68 -11.32 -2.30
N LEU A 294 6.36 -11.37 -2.49
CA LEU A 294 5.61 -10.32 -3.18
C LEU A 294 5.65 -8.99 -2.42
N ASP A 295 5.52 -9.02 -1.10
CA ASP A 295 5.63 -7.83 -0.25
C ASP A 295 7.03 -7.22 -0.37
N PHE A 296 8.09 -8.04 -0.35
CA PHE A 296 9.45 -7.58 -0.56
C PHE A 296 9.63 -6.92 -1.93
N LEU A 297 9.21 -7.60 -3.00
CA LEU A 297 9.30 -7.07 -4.36
C LEU A 297 8.48 -5.78 -4.53
N SER A 298 7.32 -5.67 -3.88
CA SER A 298 6.51 -4.45 -3.91
C SER A 298 7.21 -3.26 -3.25
N LYS A 299 7.90 -3.49 -2.11
CA LYS A 299 8.67 -2.48 -1.41
C LYS A 299 9.89 -2.04 -2.20
N GLU A 300 10.62 -2.98 -2.80
CA GLU A 300 11.77 -2.66 -3.66
C GLU A 300 11.35 -1.90 -4.92
N LEU A 301 10.19 -2.23 -5.51
CA LEU A 301 9.62 -1.48 -6.63
C LEU A 301 9.31 -0.03 -6.21
N LEU A 302 8.64 0.18 -5.07
CA LEU A 302 8.37 1.52 -4.56
C LEU A 302 9.65 2.29 -4.27
N ARG A 303 10.64 1.64 -3.65
CA ARG A 303 11.96 2.23 -3.38
C ARG A 303 12.65 2.67 -4.68
N LEU A 304 12.65 1.84 -5.72
CA LEU A 304 13.20 2.20 -7.02
C LEU A 304 12.48 3.39 -7.66
N GLN A 305 11.15 3.47 -7.54
CA GLN A 305 10.39 4.63 -8.03
C GLN A 305 10.73 5.90 -7.25
N GLU A 306 10.93 5.81 -5.94
CA GLU A 306 11.36 6.93 -5.11
C GLU A 306 12.78 7.37 -5.45
N GLU A 307 13.72 6.44 -5.64
CA GLU A 307 15.08 6.72 -6.08
C GLU A 307 15.10 7.45 -7.43
N GLN A 308 14.28 7.02 -8.41
CA GLN A 308 14.13 7.73 -9.68
C GLN A 308 13.59 9.15 -9.52
N LYS A 309 12.59 9.36 -8.65
CA LYS A 309 12.05 10.71 -8.36
C LYS A 309 13.10 11.59 -7.71
N ILE A 310 13.82 11.08 -6.71
CA ILE A 310 14.90 11.80 -6.03
C ILE A 310 15.98 12.16 -7.03
N HIS A 311 16.39 11.23 -7.90
CA HIS A 311 17.37 11.51 -8.94
C HIS A 311 16.91 12.65 -9.87
N ALA A 312 15.64 12.64 -10.30
CA ALA A 312 15.09 13.75 -11.10
C ALA A 312 15.12 15.09 -10.34
N PHE A 313 14.82 15.10 -9.04
CA PHE A 313 14.93 16.31 -8.20
C PHE A 313 16.37 16.79 -8.08
N VAL A 314 17.33 15.89 -7.89
CA VAL A 314 18.77 16.23 -7.87
C VAL A 314 19.18 16.86 -9.19
N MET A 315 18.78 16.29 -10.33
CA MET A 315 19.11 16.86 -11.66
C MET A 315 18.51 18.26 -11.86
N LEU A 316 17.28 18.50 -11.39
CA LEU A 316 16.66 19.83 -11.43
C LEU A 316 17.37 20.82 -10.50
N ALA A 317 17.72 20.40 -9.29
CA ALA A 317 18.43 21.22 -8.32
C ALA A 317 19.85 21.58 -8.82
N GLU A 318 20.57 20.63 -9.41
CA GLU A 318 21.86 20.89 -10.05
C GLU A 318 21.73 21.87 -11.20
N ARG A 319 20.71 21.73 -12.06
CA ARG A 319 20.45 22.70 -13.13
C ARG A 319 20.21 24.09 -12.56
N GLN A 320 19.39 24.23 -11.53
CA GLN A 320 19.14 25.51 -10.87
C GLN A 320 20.39 26.09 -10.22
N ARG A 321 21.25 25.24 -9.62
CA ARG A 321 22.54 25.65 -9.08
C ARG A 321 23.45 26.18 -10.19
N ARG A 322 23.60 25.45 -11.30
CA ARG A 322 24.41 25.90 -12.47
C ARG A 322 23.89 27.21 -13.05
N MET A 323 22.57 27.39 -13.14
CA MET A 323 21.96 28.66 -13.58
C MET A 323 22.32 29.82 -12.64
N ARG A 324 22.21 29.62 -11.32
CA ARG A 324 22.59 30.62 -10.33
C ARG A 324 24.08 30.93 -10.35
N GLU A 325 24.94 29.91 -10.47
CA GLU A 325 26.38 30.10 -10.62
C GLU A 325 26.72 30.87 -11.90
N ALA A 326 26.02 30.62 -13.01
CA ALA A 326 26.18 31.38 -14.25
C ALA A 326 25.74 32.84 -14.10
N GLU A 327 24.60 33.09 -13.44
CA GLU A 327 24.14 34.45 -13.14
C GLU A 327 25.10 35.20 -12.20
N GLU A 328 25.55 34.56 -11.13
CA GLU A 328 26.52 35.12 -10.19
C GLU A 328 27.87 35.37 -10.84
N SER A 329 28.39 34.45 -11.63
CA SER A 329 29.63 34.66 -12.39
C SER A 329 29.49 35.80 -13.41
N GLY A 330 28.34 35.95 -14.06
CA GLY A 330 28.03 37.12 -14.88
C GLY A 330 28.06 38.43 -14.08
N ARG A 331 27.48 38.45 -12.88
CA ARG A 331 27.55 39.60 -11.96
C ARG A 331 28.98 39.89 -11.50
N ARG A 332 29.74 38.86 -11.10
CA ARG A 332 31.15 38.98 -10.70
C ARG A 332 32.00 39.56 -11.82
N GLN A 333 31.82 39.10 -13.06
CA GLN A 333 32.52 39.68 -14.21
C GLN A 333 32.18 41.15 -14.46
N VAL A 334 30.95 41.58 -14.20
CA VAL A 334 30.56 43.00 -14.31
C VAL A 334 31.18 43.82 -13.17
N GLU A 335 31.18 43.29 -11.94
CA GLU A 335 31.82 43.94 -10.80
C GLU A 335 33.34 44.02 -10.95
N GLU A 336 34.00 42.96 -11.41
CA GLU A 336 35.45 42.97 -11.70
C GLU A 336 35.79 43.98 -12.78
N ARG A 337 34.99 44.08 -13.85
CA ARG A 337 35.15 45.13 -14.87
C ARG A 337 34.94 46.53 -14.30
N ARG A 338 34.05 46.72 -13.32
CA ARG A 338 33.89 48.01 -12.62
C ARG A 338 35.10 48.32 -11.75
N ARG A 339 35.59 47.35 -10.97
CA ARG A 339 36.81 47.50 -10.16
C ARG A 339 38.02 47.81 -11.02
N GLN A 340 38.21 47.13 -12.16
CA GLN A 340 39.29 47.43 -13.10
C GLN A 340 39.21 48.87 -13.62
N LYS A 341 38.00 49.35 -13.96
CA LYS A 341 37.81 50.75 -14.37
C LYS A 341 38.07 51.73 -13.24
N GLU A 342 37.64 51.42 -12.02
CA GLU A 342 37.93 52.23 -10.83
C GLU A 342 39.43 52.26 -10.54
N ASP A 343 40.12 51.13 -10.67
CA ASP A 343 41.57 50.99 -10.52
C ASP A 343 42.32 51.75 -11.64
N GLU A 344 41.81 51.75 -12.87
CA GLU A 344 42.35 52.55 -13.98
C GLU A 344 42.15 54.04 -13.72
N ILE A 345 40.97 54.48 -13.31
CA ILE A 345 40.70 55.88 -12.90
C ILE A 345 41.61 56.25 -11.71
N PHE A 346 41.81 55.34 -10.77
CA PHE A 346 42.69 55.55 -9.64
C PHE A 346 44.16 55.68 -10.07
N LYS A 347 44.61 54.84 -11.02
CA LYS A 347 45.94 54.96 -11.63
C LYS A 347 46.07 56.26 -12.39
N GLU A 348 45.09 56.68 -13.18
CA GLU A 348 45.08 57.98 -13.87
C GLU A 348 45.08 59.15 -12.88
N ALA A 349 44.37 59.07 -11.76
CA ALA A 349 44.40 60.10 -10.72
C ALA A 349 45.75 60.14 -9.97
N ARG A 350 46.41 58.99 -9.84
CA ARG A 350 47.76 58.87 -9.28
C ARG A 350 48.82 59.40 -10.26
N GLU A 351 48.81 58.95 -11.52
CA GLU A 351 49.73 59.37 -12.59
C GLU A 351 49.49 60.82 -13.02
N GLY A 352 48.24 61.28 -13.04
CA GLY A 352 47.83 62.66 -13.30
C GLY A 352 48.20 63.64 -12.18
N GLY A 353 48.98 63.18 -11.20
CA GLY A 353 49.58 64.02 -10.16
C GLY A 353 48.60 64.58 -9.15
N TRP A 354 47.31 64.21 -9.17
CA TRP A 354 46.34 64.68 -8.19
C TRP A 354 46.61 64.12 -6.80
N TRP A 355 46.98 62.84 -6.71
CA TRP A 355 47.42 62.22 -5.46
C TRP A 355 48.71 62.86 -4.94
N ASP A 356 49.69 63.05 -5.82
CA ASP A 356 50.95 63.73 -5.46
C ASP A 356 50.70 65.17 -5.01
N LEU A 357 49.74 65.87 -5.63
CA LEU A 357 49.34 67.23 -5.23
C LEU A 357 48.69 67.23 -3.84
N GLN A 358 47.76 66.30 -3.58
CA GLN A 358 47.11 66.15 -2.27
C GLN A 358 48.14 65.78 -1.19
N GLN A 359 49.04 64.83 -1.46
CA GLN A 359 50.13 64.49 -0.54
C GLN A 359 51.04 65.68 -0.29
N ARG A 360 51.49 66.40 -1.33
CA ARG A 360 52.27 67.63 -1.15
C ARG A 360 51.52 68.69 -0.35
N THR A 361 50.21 68.78 -0.48
CA THR A 361 49.38 69.73 0.29
C THR A 361 49.29 69.32 1.76
N ILE A 362 49.15 68.02 2.02
CA ILE A 362 49.14 67.47 3.39
C ILE A 362 50.54 67.60 4.01
N ASP A 363 51.58 67.26 3.27
CA ASP A 363 52.97 67.31 3.71
C ASP A 363 53.39 68.75 4.01
N SER A 364 53.09 69.71 3.14
CA SER A 364 53.33 71.14 3.42
C SER A 364 52.56 71.64 4.65
N TYR A 365 51.30 71.25 4.82
CA TYR A 365 50.54 71.61 6.02
C TYR A 365 51.13 71.01 7.30
N LEU A 366 51.61 69.77 7.25
CA LEU A 366 52.27 69.11 8.37
C LEU A 366 53.65 69.73 8.66
N GLU A 367 54.41 70.05 7.61
CA GLU A 367 55.69 70.76 7.72
C GLU A 367 55.50 72.12 8.41
N ASP A 368 54.50 72.91 8.01
CA ASP A 368 54.20 74.20 8.62
C ASP A 368 53.88 74.07 10.13
N ILE A 369 53.07 73.07 10.51
CA ILE A 369 52.76 72.80 11.93
C ILE A 369 54.03 72.40 12.69
N ILE A 370 54.84 71.51 12.13
CA ILE A 370 56.06 71.03 12.77
C ILE A 370 57.04 72.20 12.94
N LEU A 371 57.27 73.01 11.91
CA LEU A 371 58.14 74.17 11.97
C LEU A 371 57.67 75.18 13.01
N SER A 372 56.37 75.50 13.03
CA SER A 372 55.81 76.41 14.05
C SER A 372 55.98 75.85 15.46
N SER A 373 55.76 74.55 15.67
CA SER A 373 55.98 73.93 16.99
C SER A 373 57.46 73.93 17.39
N LEU A 374 58.36 73.67 16.43
CA LEU A 374 59.79 73.66 16.65
C LEU A 374 60.28 75.06 17.02
N GLU A 375 59.86 76.09 16.28
CA GLU A 375 60.17 77.50 16.57
C GLU A 375 59.72 77.89 17.98
N ASN A 376 58.49 77.55 18.36
CA ASN A 376 58.00 77.83 19.71
C ASN A 376 58.84 77.14 20.80
N THR A 377 59.18 75.86 20.62
CA THR A 377 60.01 75.15 21.60
C THR A 377 61.44 75.67 21.66
N ALA A 378 62.01 76.07 20.52
CA ALA A 378 63.34 76.67 20.46
C ALA A 378 63.36 78.04 21.13
N GLU A 379 62.32 78.86 20.94
CA GLU A 379 62.18 80.15 21.65
C GLU A 379 62.05 79.96 23.16
N GLU A 380 61.26 78.98 23.61
CA GLU A 380 61.14 78.66 25.03
C GLU A 380 62.48 78.23 25.63
N GLN A 381 63.20 77.31 24.97
CA GLN A 381 64.53 76.86 25.41
C GLN A 381 65.54 78.02 25.44
N ALA A 382 65.55 78.87 24.41
CA ALA A 382 66.42 80.03 24.37
C ALA A 382 66.11 81.02 25.50
N ARG A 383 64.83 81.23 25.82
CA ARG A 383 64.43 82.07 26.97
C ARG A 383 64.89 81.47 28.30
N GLU A 384 64.76 80.16 28.49
CA GLU A 384 65.24 79.47 29.70
C GLU A 384 66.76 79.54 29.84
N GLU A 385 67.52 79.40 28.75
CA GLU A 385 68.98 79.57 28.77
C GLU A 385 69.40 81.00 29.07
N VAL A 386 68.74 81.99 28.46
CA VAL A 386 69.00 83.41 28.76
C VAL A 386 68.68 83.72 30.22
N GLN A 387 67.58 83.19 30.77
CA GLN A 387 67.26 83.36 32.18
C GLN A 387 68.31 82.70 33.09
N ARG A 388 68.77 81.48 32.78
CA ARG A 388 69.84 80.81 33.52
C ARG A 388 71.13 81.63 33.49
N MET A 389 71.58 82.07 32.31
CA MET A 389 72.75 82.94 32.19
C MET A 389 72.57 84.26 32.94
N ALA A 390 71.38 84.86 32.93
CA ALA A 390 71.11 86.09 33.68
C ALA A 390 71.20 85.88 35.19
N VAL A 391 70.72 84.75 35.71
CA VAL A 391 70.88 84.37 37.13
C VAL A 391 72.35 84.16 37.46
N GLU A 392 73.10 83.41 36.64
CA GLU A 392 74.53 83.18 36.85
C GLU A 392 75.33 84.50 36.86
N ILE A 393 75.06 85.42 35.92
CA ILE A 393 75.69 86.75 35.88
C ILE A 393 75.31 87.56 37.13
N ASN A 394 74.06 87.50 37.57
CA ASN A 394 73.59 88.21 38.76
C ASN A 394 74.23 87.65 40.03
N ASP A 395 74.41 86.33 40.14
CA ASP A 395 75.10 85.69 41.26
C ASP A 395 76.58 86.08 41.27
N ILE A 396 77.24 86.11 40.10
CA ILE A 396 78.61 86.63 39.98
C ILE A 396 78.67 88.10 40.42
N ALA A 397 77.68 88.92 40.02
CA ALA A 397 77.61 90.33 40.43
C ALA A 397 77.43 90.48 41.95
N TYR A 398 76.56 89.69 42.58
CA TYR A 398 76.38 89.67 44.03
C TYR A 398 77.63 89.17 44.76
N GLU A 399 78.33 88.15 44.23
CA GLU A 399 79.59 87.68 44.79
C GLU A 399 80.70 88.75 44.69
N MET A 400 80.80 89.43 43.54
CA MET A 400 81.71 90.56 43.35
C MET A 400 81.38 91.71 44.30
N GLU A 401 80.10 92.01 44.51
CA GLU A 401 79.63 93.07 45.39
C GLU A 401 79.87 92.75 46.88
N SER A 402 79.68 91.49 47.28
CA SER A 402 79.86 91.03 48.66
C SER A 402 81.34 90.98 49.10
N ARG A 403 82.29 90.87 48.16
CA ARG A 403 83.74 90.80 48.43
C ARG A 403 84.44 92.18 48.39
N ARG A 404 83.70 93.29 48.25
CA ARG A 404 84.28 94.62 47.99
C ARG A 404 85.08 95.21 49.16
N THR A 405 86.25 95.75 48.83
CA THR A 405 87.05 96.66 49.69
C THR A 405 86.93 98.09 49.15
N ARG A 406 87.03 99.12 50.01
CA ARG A 406 86.87 100.54 49.63
C ARG A 406 87.74 101.01 48.45
N LEU A 407 88.95 100.45 48.32
CA LEU A 407 89.85 100.71 47.19
C LEU A 407 89.28 100.24 45.84
N GLN A 408 88.63 99.08 45.79
CA GLN A 408 88.07 98.54 44.54
C GLN A 408 86.80 99.29 44.10
N SER A 409 86.03 99.86 45.03
CA SER A 409 84.93 100.76 44.66
C SER A 409 85.42 102.07 44.03
N GLU A 410 86.59 102.58 44.43
CA GLU A 410 87.18 103.78 43.82
C GLU A 410 87.75 103.48 42.43
N GLU A 411 88.37 102.31 42.23
CA GLU A 411 88.80 101.82 40.90
C GLU A 411 87.61 101.62 39.95
N ILE A 412 86.53 100.97 40.39
CA ILE A 412 85.33 100.78 39.54
C ILE A 412 84.67 102.12 39.19
N VAL A 413 84.66 103.10 40.10
CA VAL A 413 84.16 104.45 39.78
C VAL A 413 85.07 105.13 38.75
N ALA A 414 86.40 104.95 38.85
CA ALA A 414 87.32 105.47 37.84
C ALA A 414 87.12 104.79 36.47
N GLU A 415 86.93 103.47 36.44
CA GLU A 415 86.60 102.71 35.21
C GLU A 415 85.24 103.11 34.64
N LEU A 416 84.20 103.27 35.47
CA LEU A 416 82.89 103.76 35.01
C LEU A 416 82.97 105.19 34.45
N VAL A 417 83.76 106.07 35.06
CA VAL A 417 83.98 107.41 34.53
C VAL A 417 84.72 107.34 33.19
N TYR A 418 85.74 106.50 33.07
CA TYR A 418 86.54 106.37 31.86
C TYR A 418 85.78 105.69 30.71
N ASP A 419 85.03 104.62 30.98
CA ASP A 419 84.36 103.79 29.96
C ASP A 419 82.95 104.28 29.62
N PHE A 420 82.21 104.88 30.57
CA PHE A 420 80.84 105.35 30.30
C PHE A 420 80.75 106.86 30.13
N LEU A 421 81.29 107.66 31.07
CA LEU A 421 81.04 109.12 31.05
C LEU A 421 81.83 109.85 29.96
N ILE A 422 83.10 109.51 29.75
CA ILE A 422 83.90 110.14 28.69
C ILE A 422 83.37 109.78 27.29
N PRO A 423 83.10 108.50 26.95
CA PRO A 423 82.58 108.15 25.64
C PRO A 423 81.14 108.62 25.40
N GLU A 424 80.28 108.70 26.42
CA GLU A 424 78.95 109.29 26.25
C GLU A 424 79.03 110.81 26.02
N ALA A 425 79.94 111.53 26.67
CA ALA A 425 80.17 112.95 26.36
C ALA A 425 80.66 113.12 24.90
N ASP A 426 81.57 112.27 24.44
CA ASP A 426 82.03 112.28 23.05
C ASP A 426 80.91 111.91 22.07
N LYS A 427 80.12 110.87 22.33
CA LYS A 427 78.94 110.52 21.51
C LYS A 427 77.90 111.63 21.48
N MET A 428 77.67 112.32 22.60
CA MET A 428 76.79 113.48 22.67
C MET A 428 77.32 114.63 21.80
N SER A 429 78.63 114.91 21.86
CA SER A 429 79.25 115.92 20.99
C SER A 429 79.16 115.54 19.50
N VAL A 430 79.30 114.26 19.16
CA VAL A 430 79.15 113.75 17.79
C VAL A 430 77.69 113.85 17.34
N ARG A 431 76.73 113.48 18.19
CA ARG A 431 75.29 113.61 17.91
C ARG A 431 74.90 115.08 17.70
N GLU A 432 75.46 116.01 18.47
CA GLU A 432 75.23 117.45 18.26
C GLU A 432 75.83 117.95 16.95
N LYS A 433 77.06 117.52 16.58
CA LYS A 433 77.66 117.84 15.27
C LYS A 433 76.81 117.29 14.12
N VAL A 434 76.29 116.06 14.25
CA VAL A 434 75.37 115.45 13.27
C VAL A 434 74.05 116.20 13.22
N ARG A 435 73.48 116.63 14.36
CA ARG A 435 72.27 117.48 14.38
C ARG A 435 72.50 118.83 13.70
N GLN A 436 73.64 119.47 13.90
CA GLN A 436 73.98 120.73 13.23
C GLN A 436 74.19 120.54 11.72
N SER A 437 74.83 119.45 11.28
CA SER A 437 74.97 119.15 9.85
C SER A 437 73.62 118.80 9.21
N GLN A 438 72.80 117.98 9.87
CA GLN A 438 71.42 117.71 9.47
C GLN A 438 70.60 119.00 9.44
N GLY A 439 70.76 119.92 10.38
CA GLY A 439 70.10 121.23 10.36
C GLY A 439 70.44 122.06 9.11
N LYS A 440 71.69 122.05 8.65
CA LYS A 440 72.08 122.68 7.38
C LYS A 440 71.41 122.00 6.18
N HIS A 441 71.35 120.67 6.15
CA HIS A 441 70.68 119.93 5.08
C HIS A 441 69.15 120.10 5.11
N ILE A 442 68.54 120.18 6.29
CA ILE A 442 67.11 120.45 6.47
C ILE A 442 66.79 121.88 6.07
N TYR A 443 67.62 122.87 6.42
CA TYR A 443 67.44 124.26 5.97
C TYR A 443 67.59 124.38 4.45
N ALA A 444 68.58 123.70 3.84
CA ALA A 444 68.72 123.64 2.39
C ALA A 444 67.53 122.93 1.72
N ALA A 445 67.05 121.81 2.27
CA ALA A 445 65.85 121.13 1.79
C ALA A 445 64.61 122.03 1.93
N HIS A 446 64.48 122.78 3.02
CA HIS A 446 63.39 123.74 3.23
C HIS A 446 63.46 124.91 2.23
N GLN A 447 64.66 125.43 1.92
CA GLN A 447 64.84 126.44 0.87
C GLN A 447 64.52 125.90 -0.53
N ILE A 448 64.84 124.63 -0.83
CA ILE A 448 64.52 124.01 -2.13
C ILE A 448 63.01 123.74 -2.24
N ILE A 449 62.36 123.26 -1.17
CA ILE A 449 60.93 122.95 -1.16
C ILE A 449 60.07 124.23 -1.20
N HIS A 450 60.47 125.29 -0.48
CA HIS A 450 59.68 126.54 -0.40
C HIS A 450 60.16 127.66 -1.33
N GLY A 451 61.35 127.55 -1.92
CA GLY A 451 61.90 128.54 -2.88
C GLY A 451 61.50 128.29 -4.34
N ALA A 452 60.75 127.21 -4.64
CA ALA A 452 60.21 126.94 -5.97
C ALA A 452 58.75 127.41 -6.16
N ILE A 453 58.23 128.26 -5.24
CA ILE A 453 56.86 128.79 -5.26
C ILE A 453 56.81 130.31 -5.58
N GLU A 454 57.94 130.92 -5.93
CA GLU A 454 58.04 132.21 -6.65
C GLU A 454 59.02 132.07 -7.81
#